data_AF-A0A940P932-F1
#
_entry.id   AF-A0A940P932-F1
#
_cell.length_a   1.000
_cell.length_b   1.000
_cell.length_c   1.000
_cell.angle_alpha   90.00
_cell.angle_beta   90.00
_cell.angle_gamma   90.00
#
_symmetry.space_group_name_H-M   'P 1'
#
loop_
_entity.id
_entity.type
_entity.pdbx_description
1 polymer ?
#
loop_
_entity_poly.entity_id
_entity_poly.type
_entity_poly.pdbx_seq_one_letter_code
_entity_poly.pdbx_strand_id
1 'polypeptide(L)'
;TTTTETTVSSSETTASTSETTVTTTVSESTSESTESSKQDPAKTMLGDVNESGNVDVSDAVLLARYIAEDAGANVSAQGKINADVDKNGNQDGEDVTLILQYIAKLIKEF
;
A
#
# COMPACT_ATOMS: atom_id res chain seq x y z
N THR A 1 -1.60 -65.05 28.46
CA THR A 1 -0.54 -64.07 28.17
C THR A 1 -0.75 -63.60 26.74
N THR A 2 -1.16 -62.33 26.53
CA THR A 2 -0.25 -61.20 26.19
C THR A 2 0.03 -61.23 24.67
N THR A 3 -0.19 -60.24 23.81
CA THR A 3 -0.55 -58.81 23.92
C THR A 3 -0.99 -58.32 22.52
N THR A 4 -1.88 -57.34 22.48
CA THR A 4 -2.29 -56.50 21.35
C THR A 4 -1.15 -55.60 20.86
N GLU A 5 -1.00 -55.41 19.55
CA GLU A 5 -0.30 -54.22 19.03
C GLU A 5 -1.07 -53.63 17.84
N THR A 6 -1.75 -52.52 18.12
CA THR A 6 -2.43 -51.66 17.14
C THR A 6 -1.44 -50.58 16.73
N THR A 7 -0.99 -50.62 15.48
CA THR A 7 -0.17 -49.56 14.89
C THR A 7 -1.08 -48.48 14.31
N VAL A 8 -1.08 -47.30 14.93
CA VAL A 8 -1.69 -46.08 14.39
C VAL A 8 -0.71 -45.40 13.43
N SER A 9 -1.10 -45.27 12.16
CA SER A 9 -0.35 -44.55 11.14
C SER A 9 -0.74 -43.08 11.19
N SER A 10 0.16 -42.23 11.69
CA SER A 10 0.02 -40.77 11.68
C SER A 10 0.59 -40.22 10.37
N SER A 11 -0.24 -39.56 9.56
CA SER A 11 0.23 -38.80 8.40
C SER A 11 0.58 -37.38 8.85
N GLU A 12 1.87 -37.04 8.86
CA GLU A 12 2.34 -35.67 9.10
C GLU A 12 2.12 -34.80 7.86
N THR A 13 1.34 -33.74 8.02
CA THR A 13 1.15 -32.70 6.99
C THR A 13 2.28 -31.67 7.12
N THR A 14 3.24 -31.71 6.20
CA THR A 14 4.28 -30.69 6.09
C THR A 14 3.74 -29.49 5.29
N ALA A 15 3.48 -28.37 5.98
CA ALA A 15 3.17 -27.10 5.33
C ALA A 15 4.46 -26.51 4.73
N SER A 16 4.55 -26.52 3.40
CA SER A 16 5.66 -25.92 2.66
C SER A 16 5.43 -24.42 2.53
N THR A 17 6.05 -23.63 3.41
CA THR A 17 6.15 -22.17 3.26
C THR A 17 7.10 -21.86 2.11
N SER A 18 6.55 -21.42 0.99
CA SER A 18 7.33 -20.80 -0.09
C SER A 18 7.74 -19.40 0.34
N GLU A 19 9.00 -19.23 0.71
CA GLU A 19 9.61 -17.94 1.02
C GLU A 19 9.87 -17.20 -0.31
N THR A 20 8.98 -16.28 -0.67
CA THR A 20 9.13 -15.45 -1.87
C THR A 20 10.18 -14.37 -1.60
N THR A 21 11.43 -14.65 -1.97
CA THR A 21 12.49 -13.64 -1.98
C THR A 21 12.28 -12.70 -3.16
N VAL A 22 11.68 -11.54 -2.91
CA VAL A 22 11.57 -10.45 -3.89
C VAL A 22 12.96 -9.82 -4.06
N THR A 23 13.61 -10.08 -5.19
CA THR A 23 14.89 -9.44 -5.54
C THR A 23 14.58 -8.08 -6.15
N THR A 24 14.68 -7.02 -5.35
CA THR A 24 14.53 -5.63 -5.83
C THR A 24 15.82 -5.20 -6.53
N THR A 25 15.86 -5.34 -7.85
CA THR A 25 16.86 -4.67 -8.70
C THR A 25 16.61 -3.17 -8.68
N VAL A 26 17.42 -2.44 -7.91
CA VAL A 26 17.48 -0.97 -7.93
C VAL A 26 18.12 -0.55 -9.25
N SER A 27 17.28 -0.02 -10.14
CA SER A 27 17.74 0.66 -11.35
C SER A 27 17.90 2.14 -11.02
N GLU A 28 19.14 2.63 -11.08
CA GLU A 28 19.46 4.05 -10.95
C GLU A 28 18.92 4.77 -12.19
N SER A 29 17.76 5.42 -12.04
CA SER A 29 17.13 6.21 -13.09
C SER A 29 17.38 7.69 -12.83
N THR A 30 18.05 8.32 -13.79
CA THR A 30 18.29 9.75 -13.89
C THR A 30 17.02 10.56 -13.62
N SER A 31 17.19 11.58 -12.77
CA SER A 31 16.19 12.54 -12.35
C SER A 31 15.75 13.42 -13.52
N GLU A 32 14.45 13.42 -13.79
CA GLU A 32 13.80 14.49 -14.54
C GLU A 32 12.78 15.15 -13.60
N SER A 33 13.09 16.41 -13.24
CA SER A 33 12.31 17.24 -12.34
C SER A 33 11.34 18.08 -13.17
N THR A 34 10.06 17.75 -13.07
CA THR A 34 8.91 18.49 -13.61
C THR A 34 7.74 18.12 -12.69
N GLU A 35 6.87 18.97 -12.16
CA GLU A 35 6.59 20.38 -12.39
C GLU A 35 5.73 20.78 -11.17
N SER A 36 6.16 21.77 -10.38
CA SER A 36 5.38 22.26 -9.25
C SER A 36 4.24 23.12 -9.79
N SER A 37 3.11 22.52 -10.13
CA SER A 37 1.92 23.29 -10.47
C SER A 37 1.36 23.94 -9.21
N LYS A 38 1.33 25.27 -9.22
CA LYS A 38 0.73 26.10 -8.17
C LYS A 38 -0.79 26.04 -8.34
N GLN A 39 -1.44 25.05 -7.73
CA GLN A 39 -2.91 24.97 -7.75
C GLN A 39 -3.52 25.91 -6.70
N ASP A 40 -4.72 26.41 -7.02
CA ASP A 40 -5.67 27.10 -6.13
C ASP A 40 -5.80 26.38 -4.77
N PRO A 41 -6.39 26.97 -3.70
CA PRO A 41 -6.67 26.22 -2.48
C PRO A 41 -7.59 25.05 -2.82
N ALA A 42 -6.97 23.91 -3.12
CA ALA A 42 -7.62 22.72 -3.62
C ALA A 42 -8.55 22.25 -2.52
N LYS A 43 -9.82 22.10 -2.87
CA LYS A 43 -10.79 21.45 -2.00
C LYS A 43 -10.19 20.09 -1.61
N THR A 44 -9.91 19.91 -0.31
CA THR A 44 -9.40 18.63 0.21
C THR A 44 -10.28 17.48 -0.28
N MET A 45 -9.67 16.50 -0.93
CA MET A 45 -10.34 15.30 -1.41
C MET A 45 -9.58 14.09 -0.90
N LEU A 46 -10.16 13.45 0.12
CA LEU A 46 -9.53 12.30 0.77
C LEU A 46 -9.32 11.18 -0.26
N GLY A 47 -8.14 10.57 -0.22
CA GLY A 47 -7.67 9.55 -1.17
C GLY A 47 -7.01 10.08 -2.44
N ASP A 48 -7.08 11.38 -2.75
CA ASP A 48 -6.42 12.00 -3.93
C ASP A 48 -5.02 12.52 -3.56
N VAL A 49 -4.06 11.60 -3.49
CA VAL A 49 -2.70 11.85 -3.00
C VAL A 49 -1.89 12.68 -4.00
N ASN A 50 -2.18 12.52 -5.30
CA ASN A 50 -1.51 13.25 -6.38
C ASN A 50 -2.23 14.55 -6.80
N GLU A 51 -3.35 14.89 -6.16
CA GLU A 51 -4.15 16.09 -6.42
C GLU A 51 -4.65 16.19 -7.87
N SER A 52 -4.97 15.05 -8.48
CA SER A 52 -5.49 14.97 -9.85
C SER A 52 -6.98 15.29 -9.96
N GLY A 53 -7.69 15.38 -8.84
CA GLY A 53 -9.14 15.54 -8.77
C GLY A 53 -9.92 14.23 -8.90
N ASN A 54 -9.24 13.07 -8.87
CA ASN A 54 -9.84 11.73 -8.86
C ASN A 54 -9.14 10.87 -7.80
N VAL A 55 -9.83 9.84 -7.29
CA VAL A 55 -9.21 8.83 -6.43
C VAL A 55 -9.05 7.54 -7.24
N ASP A 56 -7.81 7.20 -7.59
CA ASP A 56 -7.48 6.02 -8.37
C ASP A 56 -6.21 5.30 -7.89
N VAL A 57 -5.82 4.22 -8.59
CA VAL A 57 -4.70 3.36 -8.16
C VAL A 57 -3.37 4.12 -8.12
N SER A 58 -3.23 5.19 -8.89
CA SER A 58 -2.03 6.04 -8.91
C SER A 58 -1.81 6.72 -7.56
N ASP A 59 -2.88 7.05 -6.83
CA ASP A 59 -2.80 7.63 -5.49
C ASP A 59 -2.23 6.64 -4.49
N ALA A 60 -2.76 5.42 -4.48
CA ALA A 60 -2.28 4.34 -3.63
C ALA A 60 -0.81 3.97 -3.94
N VAL A 61 -0.43 3.96 -5.22
CA VAL A 61 0.96 3.68 -5.63
C VAL A 61 1.88 4.82 -5.23
N LEU A 62 1.50 6.08 -5.43
CA LEU A 62 2.29 7.23 -5.01
C LEU A 62 2.50 7.23 -3.49
N LEU A 63 1.44 6.98 -2.72
CA LEU A 63 1.49 6.89 -1.27
C LEU A 63 2.40 5.74 -0.80
N ALA A 64 2.25 4.55 -1.39
CA ALA A 64 3.09 3.39 -1.04
C ALA A 64 4.58 3.66 -1.33
N ARG A 65 4.90 4.30 -2.46
CA ARG A 65 6.28 4.68 -2.79
C ARG A 65 6.81 5.74 -1.81
N TYR A 66 5.98 6.72 -1.44
CA TYR A 66 6.34 7.74 -0.46
C TYR A 66 6.62 7.12 0.92
N ILE A 67 5.79 6.19 1.39
CA ILE A 67 5.98 5.45 2.65
C ILE A 67 7.26 4.59 2.61
N ALA A 68 7.58 4.04 1.44
CA ALA A 68 8.83 3.31 1.20
C ALA A 68 10.06 4.22 1.08
N GLU A 69 9.92 5.53 1.32
CA GLU A 69 10.97 6.54 1.21
C GLU A 69 11.63 6.57 -0.18
N ASP A 70 10.86 6.25 -1.23
CA ASP A 70 11.31 6.40 -2.61
C ASP A 70 11.57 7.88 -2.91
N ALA A 71 12.82 8.23 -3.21
CA ALA A 71 13.25 9.60 -3.49
C ALA A 71 12.50 10.26 -4.67
N GLY A 72 11.91 9.46 -5.57
CA GLY A 72 11.07 9.95 -6.67
C GLY A 72 9.62 10.22 -6.28
N ALA A 73 9.15 9.67 -5.16
CA ALA A 73 7.77 9.80 -4.70
C ALA A 73 7.62 11.06 -3.83
N ASN A 74 7.35 12.19 -4.49
CA ASN A 74 7.15 13.47 -3.83
C ASN A 74 5.66 13.72 -3.62
N VAL A 75 5.23 13.79 -2.37
CA VAL A 75 3.84 14.12 -1.99
C VAL A 75 3.81 15.54 -1.40
N SER A 76 2.94 16.39 -1.94
CA SER A 76 2.76 17.77 -1.47
C SER A 76 2.18 17.81 -0.05
N ALA A 77 2.17 18.98 0.59
CA ALA A 77 1.51 19.13 1.89
C ALA A 77 0.00 18.80 1.84
N GLN A 78 -0.67 19.19 0.74
CA GLN A 78 -2.09 18.88 0.55
C GLN A 78 -2.30 17.41 0.21
N GLY A 79 -1.41 16.81 -0.60
CA GLY A 79 -1.42 15.38 -0.88
C GLY A 79 -1.29 14.52 0.39
N LYS A 80 -0.49 14.97 1.39
CA LYS A 80 -0.41 14.30 2.70
C LYS A 80 -1.71 14.39 3.50
N ILE A 81 -2.39 15.54 3.45
CA ILE A 81 -3.71 15.71 4.08
C ILE A 81 -4.75 14.83 3.39
N ASN A 82 -4.69 14.72 2.06
CA ASN A 82 -5.58 13.84 1.30
C ASN A 82 -5.26 12.36 1.56
N ALA A 83 -3.99 12.01 1.82
CA ALA A 83 -3.53 10.65 2.06
C ALA A 83 -3.93 10.08 3.43
N ASP A 84 -4.04 10.91 4.47
CA ASP A 84 -4.48 10.52 5.83
C ASP A 84 -5.99 10.28 5.84
N VAL A 85 -6.41 9.15 5.27
CA VAL A 85 -7.82 8.87 5.01
C VAL A 85 -8.54 8.39 6.27
N ASP A 86 -7.82 7.76 7.20
CA ASP A 86 -8.35 7.36 8.51
C ASP A 86 -8.27 8.48 9.57
N LYS A 87 -7.59 9.60 9.24
CA LYS A 87 -7.44 10.80 10.08
C LYS A 87 -6.68 10.52 11.38
N ASN A 88 -5.75 9.56 11.35
CA ASN A 88 -4.89 9.23 12.48
C ASN A 88 -3.68 10.17 12.59
N GLY A 89 -3.45 11.02 11.57
CA GLY A 89 -2.36 12.01 11.53
C GLY A 89 -1.06 11.48 10.92
N ASN A 90 -1.02 10.21 10.50
CA ASN A 90 0.11 9.58 9.83
C ASN A 90 -0.30 9.24 8.39
N GLN A 91 0.71 8.96 7.56
CA GLN A 91 0.50 8.43 6.22
C GLN A 91 1.17 7.08 6.19
N ASP A 92 0.38 6.00 6.26
CA ASP A 92 0.90 4.65 6.43
C ASP A 92 0.19 3.61 5.54
N GLY A 93 0.51 2.33 5.77
CA GLY A 93 -0.02 1.23 4.96
C GLY A 93 -1.54 1.04 5.10
N GLU A 94 -2.13 1.50 6.20
CA GLU A 94 -3.57 1.41 6.41
C GLU A 94 -4.31 2.38 5.48
N ASP A 95 -3.77 3.58 5.31
CA ASP A 95 -4.27 4.56 4.34
C ASP A 95 -4.24 4.00 2.91
N VAL A 96 -3.12 3.39 2.51
CA VAL A 96 -2.98 2.74 1.20
C VAL A 96 -4.07 1.68 1.01
N THR A 97 -4.32 0.87 2.04
CA THR A 97 -5.31 -0.20 2.00
C THR A 97 -6.73 0.35 1.93
N LEU A 98 -7.05 1.42 2.66
CA LEU A 98 -8.34 2.09 2.61
C LEU A 98 -8.61 2.75 1.25
N ILE A 99 -7.61 3.42 0.65
CA ILE A 99 -7.69 3.96 -0.71
C ILE A 99 -7.99 2.85 -1.72
N LEU A 100 -7.28 1.71 -1.64
CA LEU A 100 -7.54 0.56 -2.53
C LEU A 100 -8.94 -0.05 -2.31
N GLN A 101 -9.41 -0.16 -1.06
CA GLN A 101 -10.76 -0.63 -0.76
C GLN A 101 -11.84 0.30 -1.32
N TYR A 102 -11.61 1.62 -1.26
CA TYR A 102 -12.49 2.63 -1.84
C TYR A 102 -12.56 2.49 -3.36
N ILE A 103 -11.41 2.39 -4.04
CA ILE A 103 -11.33 2.17 -5.49
C ILE A 103 -12.03 0.87 -5.89
N ALA A 104 -11.87 -0.19 -5.10
CA ALA A 104 -12.53 -1.48 -5.30
C ALA A 104 -14.03 -1.48 -4.95
N LYS A 105 -14.58 -0.35 -4.48
CA LYS A 105 -15.98 -0.19 -4.05
C LYS A 105 -16.38 -1.14 -2.91
N LEU A 106 -15.41 -1.56 -2.11
CA LEU A 106 -15.66 -2.34 -0.90
C LEU A 106 -16.15 -1.45 0.25
N ILE A 107 -15.72 -0.19 0.24
CA ILE A 107 -16.22 0.90 1.09
C ILE A 107 -16.79 2.03 0.23
N LYS A 108 -17.69 2.84 0.80
CA LYS A 108 -18.34 3.96 0.10
C LYS A 108 -17.74 5.32 0.44
N GLU A 109 -17.08 5.39 1.59
CA GLU A 109 -16.46 6.56 2.19
C GLU A 109 -15.32 6.08 3.08
N PHE A 110 -14.42 7.01 3.40
CA PHE A 110 -13.28 6.81 4.29
C PHE A 110 -13.66 7.07 5.74
#